data_AF-A0A1Q7YRH4-F1
#
_entry.id   AF-A0A1Q7YRH4-F1
#
_cell.length_a   1.000
_cell.length_b   1.000
_cell.length_c   1.000
_cell.angle_alpha   90.00
_cell.angle_beta   90.00
_cell.angle_gamma   90.00
#
_symmetry.space_group_name_H-M   'P 1'
#
loop_
_entity.id
_entity.type
_entity.pdbx_description
1 polymer ?
#
loop_
_entity_poly.entity_id
_entity_poly.type
_entity_poly.pdbx_seq_one_letter_code
_entity_poly.pdbx_strand_id
1 'polypeptide(L)'
;MDSQANPPDPNAPPPLNGYYVQVAAVSKREDAEALVAALKKKQYAAFATNTPADRLFHVQVGPFADIKDAEGTRAKLVSDGYNPILKK
;
A
#
# COMPACT_ATOMS: atom_id res chain seq x y z
N MET A 1 -12.75 33.55 27.36
CA MET A 1 -14.14 33.09 27.18
C MET A 1 -14.34 32.84 25.71
N ASP A 2 -14.56 31.67 25.13
CA ASP A 2 -14.27 30.27 25.44
C ASP A 2 -14.42 29.52 24.09
N SER A 3 -13.60 28.51 23.92
CA SER A 3 -13.70 27.32 23.05
C SER A 3 -14.81 27.24 21.98
N GLN A 4 -14.41 27.11 20.72
CA GLN A 4 -15.00 26.06 19.88
C GLN A 4 -13.93 25.42 18.99
N ALA A 5 -13.18 24.49 19.58
CA ALA A 5 -12.61 23.39 18.83
C ALA A 5 -13.79 22.53 18.37
N ASN A 6 -13.99 22.43 17.05
CA ASN A 6 -15.00 21.55 16.49
C ASN A 6 -14.80 20.12 17.04
N PRO A 7 -15.85 19.46 17.56
CA PRO A 7 -15.73 18.06 17.93
C PRO A 7 -15.36 17.26 16.67
N PRO A 8 -14.38 16.34 16.72
CA PRO A 8 -14.11 15.47 15.60
C PRO A 8 -15.34 14.58 15.38
N ASP A 9 -15.96 14.69 14.22
CA ASP A 9 -17.05 13.83 13.81
C ASP A 9 -16.64 12.36 13.96
N PRO A 10 -17.36 11.51 14.71
CA PRO A 10 -17.04 10.09 14.85
C PRO A 10 -17.17 9.29 13.53
N ASN A 11 -17.64 9.93 12.46
CA ASN A 11 -17.78 9.38 11.12
C ASN A 11 -16.76 9.95 10.11
N ALA A 12 -15.77 10.74 10.54
CA ALA A 12 -14.65 11.07 9.68
C ALA A 12 -13.92 9.76 9.31
N PRO A 13 -13.71 9.44 8.01
CA PRO A 13 -12.82 8.34 7.63
C PRO A 13 -11.52 8.55 8.40
N PRO A 14 -11.01 7.53 9.12
CA PRO A 14 -9.79 7.69 9.89
C PRO A 14 -8.74 8.29 8.96
N PRO A 15 -7.99 9.30 9.42
CA PRO A 15 -7.09 10.05 8.56
C PRO A 15 -6.24 9.03 7.80
N LEU A 16 -6.34 9.07 6.46
CA LEU A 16 -5.67 8.18 5.52
C LEU A 16 -4.16 8.48 5.49
N ASN A 17 -3.56 8.70 6.66
CA ASN A 17 -2.14 8.93 6.89
C ASN A 17 -1.36 7.62 6.76
N GLY A 18 -1.88 6.70 5.97
CA GLY A 18 -1.35 5.38 5.76
C GLY A 18 -0.45 5.40 4.53
N TYR A 19 0.78 4.97 4.69
CA TYR A 19 1.66 4.78 3.55
C TYR A 19 1.14 3.62 2.71
N TYR A 20 1.17 3.77 1.39
CA TYR A 20 0.88 2.71 0.45
C TYR A 20 2.14 2.39 -0.33
N VAL A 21 2.54 1.13 -0.37
CA VAL A 21 3.65 0.68 -1.19
C VAL A 21 3.06 0.05 -2.42
N GLN A 22 3.14 0.73 -3.56
CA GLN A 22 3.06 0.02 -4.83
C GLN A 22 4.33 -0.81 -4.94
N VAL A 23 4.19 -2.10 -5.14
CA VAL A 23 5.25 -3.08 -5.05
C VAL A 23 5.88 -3.31 -6.42
N ALA A 24 5.02 -3.54 -7.40
CA ALA A 24 5.43 -3.83 -8.77
C ALA A 24 4.24 -3.64 -9.71
N ALA A 25 4.53 -3.29 -10.95
CA ALA A 25 3.63 -3.45 -12.07
C ALA A 25 4.09 -4.69 -12.86
N VAL A 26 3.36 -5.80 -12.76
CA VAL A 26 3.69 -7.06 -13.43
C VAL A 26 2.69 -7.36 -14.53
N SER A 27 3.13 -7.84 -15.68
CA SER A 27 2.21 -8.26 -16.76
C SER A 27 1.51 -9.57 -16.46
N LYS A 28 2.00 -10.31 -15.46
CA LYS A 28 1.54 -11.64 -15.07
C LYS A 28 0.68 -11.56 -13.83
N ARG A 29 -0.53 -12.09 -13.93
CA ARG A 29 -1.45 -12.19 -12.80
C ARG A 29 -0.91 -13.16 -11.73
N GLU A 30 -0.29 -14.27 -12.12
CA GLU A 30 0.30 -15.25 -11.18
C GLU A 30 1.35 -14.63 -10.26
N ASP A 31 2.27 -13.82 -10.80
CA ASP A 31 3.25 -13.08 -10.00
C ASP A 31 2.57 -12.08 -9.04
N ALA A 32 1.54 -11.36 -9.53
CA ALA A 32 0.80 -10.41 -8.72
C ALA A 32 0.10 -11.09 -7.52
N GLU A 33 -0.57 -12.22 -7.76
CA GLU A 33 -1.24 -13.00 -6.73
C GLU A 33 -0.25 -13.60 -5.73
N ALA A 34 0.89 -14.11 -6.19
CA ALA A 34 1.94 -14.66 -5.33
C ALA A 34 2.47 -13.60 -4.36
N LEU A 35 2.73 -12.38 -4.87
CA LEU A 35 3.14 -11.24 -4.05
C LEU A 35 2.06 -10.88 -3.02
N VAL A 36 0.81 -10.71 -3.45
CA VAL A 36 -0.31 -10.40 -2.57
C VAL A 36 -0.49 -11.47 -1.48
N ALA A 37 -0.39 -12.75 -1.83
CA ALA A 37 -0.52 -13.85 -0.89
C ALA A 37 0.64 -13.88 0.12
N ALA A 38 1.88 -13.65 -0.34
CA ALA A 38 3.05 -13.60 0.54
C ALA A 38 2.95 -12.44 1.54
N LEU A 39 2.48 -11.27 1.08
CA LEU A 39 2.28 -10.10 1.90
C LEU A 39 1.11 -10.29 2.88
N LYS A 40 -0.03 -10.84 2.44
CA LYS A 40 -1.15 -11.22 3.33
C LYS A 40 -0.75 -12.25 4.38
N LYS A 41 0.14 -13.20 4.05
CA LYS A 41 0.69 -14.14 5.05
C LYS A 41 1.54 -13.48 6.11
N LYS A 42 2.17 -12.36 5.80
CA LYS A 42 2.87 -11.51 6.77
C LYS A 42 1.95 -10.52 7.48
N GLN A 43 0.64 -10.71 7.39
CA GLN A 43 -0.39 -9.79 7.89
C GLN A 43 -0.33 -8.38 7.26
N TYR A 44 0.33 -8.24 6.11
CA TYR A 44 0.29 -7.00 5.34
C TYR A 44 -0.95 -6.96 4.46
N ALA A 45 -1.66 -5.83 4.47
CA ALA A 45 -2.82 -5.60 3.62
C ALA A 45 -2.36 -5.36 2.18
N ALA A 46 -2.14 -6.44 1.42
CA ALA A 46 -1.76 -6.39 0.02
C ALA A 46 -2.93 -6.68 -0.91
N PHE A 47 -2.95 -6.03 -2.06
CA PHE A 47 -3.96 -6.17 -3.09
C PHE A 47 -3.37 -5.87 -4.47
N ALA A 48 -3.74 -6.67 -5.46
CA ALA A 48 -3.41 -6.42 -6.85
C ALA A 48 -4.53 -5.56 -7.45
N THR A 49 -4.13 -4.49 -8.13
CA THR A 49 -5.00 -3.54 -8.81
C THR A 49 -4.61 -3.50 -10.27
N ASN A 50 -5.58 -3.48 -11.18
CA ASN A 50 -5.28 -3.29 -12.59
C ASN A 50 -5.66 -1.84 -12.94
N THR A 51 -4.66 -1.05 -13.32
CA THR A 51 -4.88 0.35 -13.66
C THR A 51 -5.18 0.44 -15.15
N PRO A 52 -6.28 1.06 -15.61
CA PRO A 52 -6.59 1.10 -17.05
C PRO A 52 -5.54 1.86 -17.89
N ALA A 53 -4.72 2.68 -17.26
CA ALA A 53 -3.59 3.38 -17.88
C ALA A 53 -2.40 2.46 -18.18
N ASP A 54 -2.31 1.29 -17.54
CA ASP A 54 -1.18 0.39 -17.64
C ASP A 54 -1.70 -1.06 -17.74
N ARG A 55 -1.41 -1.77 -18.83
CA ARG A 55 -1.88 -3.16 -19.04
C ARG A 55 -1.25 -4.17 -18.05
N LEU A 56 -0.67 -3.68 -16.97
CA LEU A 56 0.03 -4.41 -15.93
C LEU A 56 -0.82 -4.47 -14.65
N PHE A 57 -0.59 -5.51 -13.86
CA PHE A 57 -1.13 -5.68 -12.52
C PHE A 57 -0.23 -4.98 -11.53
N HIS A 58 -0.75 -3.92 -10.91
CA HIS A 58 -0.08 -3.16 -9.89
C HIS A 58 -0.37 -3.78 -8.53
N VAL A 59 0.61 -4.44 -7.95
CA VAL A 59 0.52 -4.90 -6.57
C VAL A 59 0.72 -3.72 -5.65
N GLN A 60 -0.20 -3.49 -4.73
CA GLN A 60 -0.12 -2.44 -3.72
C GLN A 60 -0.26 -3.06 -2.33
N VAL A 61 0.34 -2.41 -1.32
CA VAL A 61 0.32 -2.84 0.07
C VAL A 61 0.09 -1.64 0.96
N GLY A 62 -0.84 -1.73 1.89
CA GLY A 62 -1.17 -0.66 2.82
C GLY A 62 -2.67 -0.58 3.07
N PRO A 63 -3.15 0.40 3.87
CA PRO A 63 -2.41 1.49 4.48
C PRO A 63 -1.47 1.01 5.60
N PHE A 64 -0.19 1.37 5.51
CA PHE A 64 0.79 1.16 6.58
C PHE A 64 0.77 2.34 7.53
N ALA A 65 0.70 2.08 8.83
CA ALA A 65 0.78 3.13 9.84
C ALA A 65 2.18 3.76 9.96
N ASP A 66 3.23 3.01 9.57
CA ASP A 66 4.62 3.42 9.72
C ASP A 66 5.39 3.31 8.40
N ILE A 67 6.28 4.27 8.17
CA ILE A 67 7.12 4.32 6.98
C ILE A 67 8.17 3.21 6.97
N LYS A 68 8.60 2.68 8.13
CA LYS A 68 9.61 1.61 8.21
C LYS A 68 9.09 0.28 7.69
N ASP A 69 7.84 -0.08 7.97
CA ASP A 69 7.20 -1.26 7.38
C ASP A 69 7.06 -1.12 5.86
N ALA A 70 6.70 0.08 5.43
CA ALA A 70 6.52 0.40 4.03
C ALA A 70 7.87 0.41 3.26
N GLU A 71 8.92 1.00 3.85
CA GLU A 71 10.32 0.96 3.40
C GLU A 71 10.87 -0.46 3.33
N GLY A 72 10.68 -1.27 4.37
CA GLY A 72 11.16 -2.66 4.39
C GLY A 72 10.56 -3.50 3.26
N THR A 73 9.27 -3.29 2.99
CA THR A 73 8.58 -3.90 1.85
C THR A 73 9.17 -3.39 0.53
N ARG A 74 9.31 -2.07 0.35
CA ARG A 74 9.99 -1.45 -0.79
C ARG A 74 11.39 -2.04 -1.01
N ALA A 75 12.23 -2.09 0.02
CA ALA A 75 13.63 -2.48 -0.13
C ALA A 75 13.75 -3.92 -0.64
N LYS A 76 12.92 -4.83 -0.11
CA LYS A 76 12.90 -6.22 -0.56
C LYS A 76 12.53 -6.34 -2.04
N LEU A 77 11.61 -5.51 -2.51
CA LEU A 77 11.11 -5.54 -3.87
C LEU A 77 12.08 -4.91 -4.85
N VAL A 78 12.75 -3.81 -4.47
CA VAL A 78 13.89 -3.27 -5.22
C VAL A 78 14.97 -4.35 -5.39
N SER A 79 15.29 -5.09 -4.33
CA SER A 79 16.29 -6.17 -4.40
C SER A 79 15.90 -7.34 -5.29
N ASP A 80 14.60 -7.63 -5.41
CA ASP A 80 14.07 -8.65 -6.32
C ASP A 80 14.03 -8.13 -7.79
N GLY A 81 14.37 -6.86 -8.05
CA GLY A 81 14.36 -6.25 -9.39
C GLY A 81 13.03 -5.56 -9.75
N TYR A 82 12.12 -5.41 -8.80
CA TYR A 82 10.88 -4.65 -8.98
C TYR A 82 11.11 -3.16 -8.73
N ASN A 83 10.21 -2.32 -9.25
CA ASN A 83 10.19 -0.87 -8.99
C ASN A 83 9.05 -0.50 -8.03
N PRO A 84 9.20 -0.77 -6.73
CA PRO A 84 8.22 -0.37 -5.74
C PRO A 84 8.25 1.14 -5.52
N ILE A 85 7.07 1.73 -5.42
CA ILE A 85 6.84 3.14 -5.20
C ILE A 85 6.07 3.29 -3.90
N LEU A 86 6.70 3.93 -2.90
CA LEU A 86 6.04 4.36 -1.69
C LEU A 86 5.21 5.62 -1.98
N LYS A 87 3.93 5.60 -1.63
CA LYS A 87 3.01 6.74 -1.64
C LYS A 87 2.54 7.04 -0.21
N LYS A 88 2.28 8.31 0.06
CA LYS A 88 1.68 8.86 1.28
C LYS A 88 0.35 9.47 0.90
#